data_AF-A0A2I0AT05-F1
#
_entry.id   AF-A0A2I0AT05-F1
#
_cell.length_a   1.000
_cell.length_b   1.000
_cell.length_c   1.000
_cell.angle_alpha   90.00
_cell.angle_beta   90.00
_cell.angle_gamma   90.00
#
_symmetry.space_group_name_H-M   'P 1'
#
loop_
_entity.id
_entity.type
_entity.pdbx_description
1 polymer ?
#
loop_
_entity_poly.entity_id
_entity_poly.type
_entity_poly.pdbx_seq_one_letter_code
_entity_poly.pdbx_strand_id
1 'polypeptide(L)'
;MVLANIKQGERENLRDYTNRFFAVAAEAEDVEPAVAMHNFRRGLKVGDLSKSLQLAKPRSYPELVARASQFMLLEDAESSPAGVSGAR
;
A
#
# COMPACT_ATOMS: atom_id res chain seq x y z
N MET A 1 -15.41 -8.22 8.02
CA MET A 1 -14.37 -7.38 8.66
C MET A 1 -14.55 -5.95 8.16
N VAL A 2 -14.44 -4.91 9.01
CA VAL A 2 -14.63 -3.51 8.57
C VAL A 2 -13.31 -2.94 8.02
N LEU A 3 -13.31 -2.36 6.82
CA LEU A 3 -12.09 -1.80 6.18
C LEU A 3 -11.36 -0.77 7.05
N ALA A 4 -12.09 -0.03 7.89
CA ALA A 4 -11.52 0.95 8.82
C ALA A 4 -10.52 0.35 9.83
N ASN A 5 -10.66 -0.94 10.12
CA ASN A 5 -9.81 -1.65 11.09
C ASN A 5 -8.56 -2.27 10.43
N ILE A 6 -8.42 -2.19 9.11
CA ILE A 6 -7.27 -2.74 8.38
C ILE A 6 -6.15 -1.70 8.37
N LYS A 7 -5.30 -1.77 9.40
CA LYS A 7 -4.08 -0.97 9.51
C LYS A 7 -2.87 -1.78 9.08
N GLN A 8 -1.89 -1.10 8.49
CA GLN A 8 -0.58 -1.65 8.22
C GLN A 8 0.16 -1.81 9.54
N GLY A 9 0.64 -3.02 9.82
CA GLY A 9 1.47 -3.27 10.99
C GLY A 9 2.81 -2.56 10.90
N GLU A 10 3.42 -2.22 12.05
CA GLU A 10 4.70 -1.50 12.09
C GLU A 10 5.80 -2.20 11.27
N ARG A 11 5.86 -3.53 11.37
CA ARG A 11 6.80 -4.41 10.66
C ARG A 11 6.23 -5.04 9.39
N GLU A 12 4.98 -4.75 9.05
CA GLU A 12 4.34 -5.26 7.83
C GLU A 12 4.87 -4.46 6.64
N ASN A 13 5.36 -5.18 5.61
CA ASN A 13 5.77 -4.59 4.34
C ASN A 13 4.52 -4.11 3.55
N LEU A 14 4.73 -3.30 2.52
CA LEU A 14 3.65 -2.76 1.71
C LEU A 14 2.89 -3.84 0.94
N ARG A 15 3.59 -4.89 0.49
CA ARG A 15 3.00 -5.99 -0.29
C ARG A 15 1.95 -6.75 0.49
N ASP A 16 2.29 -7.18 1.71
CA ASP A 16 1.41 -7.93 2.59
C ASP A 16 0.21 -7.09 3.01
N TYR A 17 0.45 -5.83 3.40
CA TYR A 17 -0.63 -4.90 3.73
C TYR A 17 -1.59 -4.67 2.55
N THR A 18 -1.04 -4.39 1.37
CA THR A 18 -1.81 -4.05 0.16
C THR A 18 -2.66 -5.24 -0.28
N ASN A 19 -2.07 -6.44 -0.32
CA ASN A 19 -2.78 -7.67 -0.67
C ASN A 19 -3.91 -7.96 0.33
N ARG A 20 -3.62 -7.87 1.64
CA ARG A 20 -4.60 -8.11 2.70
C ARG A 20 -5.75 -7.11 2.65
N PHE A 21 -5.47 -5.82 2.46
CA PHE A 21 -6.50 -4.80 2.38
C PHE A 21 -7.42 -5.05 1.17
N PHE A 22 -6.85 -5.26 -0.01
CA PHE A 22 -7.65 -5.40 -1.22
C PHE A 22 -8.38 -6.74 -1.32
N ALA A 23 -7.86 -7.81 -0.72
CA ALA A 23 -8.62 -9.05 -0.56
C ALA A 23 -9.91 -8.82 0.25
N VAL A 24 -9.81 -8.19 1.42
CA VAL A 24 -10.99 -7.88 2.24
C VAL A 24 -11.92 -6.88 1.56
N ALA A 25 -11.38 -5.90 0.82
CA ALA A 25 -12.20 -4.95 0.07
C ALA A 25 -12.96 -5.59 -1.09
N ALA A 26 -12.38 -6.60 -1.76
CA ALA A 26 -13.03 -7.34 -2.83
C ALA A 26 -14.15 -8.27 -2.31
N GLU A 27 -14.02 -8.77 -1.08
CA GLU A 27 -15.03 -9.60 -0.41
C GLU A 27 -16.15 -8.77 0.25
N ALA A 28 -15.96 -7.46 0.43
CA ALA A 28 -16.93 -6.62 1.09
C ALA A 28 -18.06 -6.22 0.14
N GLU A 29 -19.30 -6.58 0.49
CA GLU A 29 -20.50 -6.11 -0.20
C GLU A 29 -20.72 -4.61 0.04
N ASP A 30 -21.25 -3.92 -0.98
CA ASP A 30 -21.71 -2.53 -0.93
C ASP A 30 -20.68 -1.48 -0.45
N VAL A 31 -19.38 -1.73 -0.61
CA VAL A 31 -18.36 -0.72 -0.33
C VAL A 31 -18.16 0.20 -1.54
N GLU A 32 -18.48 1.47 -1.38
CA GLU A 32 -18.14 2.49 -2.36
C GLU A 32 -16.61 2.57 -2.57
N PRO A 33 -16.11 2.63 -3.81
CA PRO A 33 -14.66 2.71 -4.08
C PRO A 33 -13.97 3.86 -3.34
N ALA A 34 -14.63 5.02 -3.21
CA ALA A 34 -14.10 6.16 -2.47
C ALA A 34 -13.90 5.86 -0.97
N VAL A 35 -14.77 5.05 -0.37
CA VAL A 35 -14.67 4.60 1.03
C VAL A 35 -13.52 3.61 1.17
N ALA A 36 -13.36 2.66 0.25
CA ALA A 36 -12.21 1.75 0.24
C ALA A 36 -10.89 2.52 0.11
N MET A 37 -10.79 3.46 -0.84
CA MET A 37 -9.62 4.31 -1.04
C MET A 37 -9.32 5.18 0.19
N HIS A 38 -10.34 5.65 0.89
CA HIS A 38 -10.17 6.39 2.14
C HIS A 38 -9.52 5.51 3.22
N ASN A 39 -10.09 4.32 3.44
CA ASN A 39 -9.63 3.42 4.49
C ASN A 39 -8.23 2.87 4.21
N PHE A 40 -7.88 2.58 2.96
CA PHE A 40 -6.52 2.19 2.57
C PHE A 40 -5.51 3.28 2.95
N ARG A 41 -5.76 4.52 2.52
CA ARG A 41 -4.88 5.66 2.83
C ARG A 41 -4.73 5.91 4.34
N ARG A 42 -5.82 5.78 5.10
CA ARG A 42 -5.83 5.90 6.56
C ARG A 42 -5.26 4.68 7.29
N GLY A 43 -5.05 3.58 6.58
CA GLY A 43 -4.54 2.34 7.14
C GLY A 43 -3.03 2.20 7.02
N LEU A 44 -2.41 2.88 6.03
CA LEU A 44 -0.96 2.91 5.85
C LEU A 44 -0.23 3.46 7.08
N LYS A 45 0.93 2.87 7.38
CA LYS A 45 1.89 3.47 8.31
C LYS A 45 2.55 4.69 7.67
N VAL A 46 3.14 5.56 8.48
CA VAL A 46 3.91 6.70 7.96
C VAL A 46 5.11 6.16 7.17
N GLY A 47 5.17 6.54 5.90
CA GLY A 47 6.17 6.06 4.93
C GLY A 47 5.94 6.70 3.57
N ASP A 48 6.77 6.36 2.58
CA ASP A 48 6.83 7.15 1.35
C ASP A 48 5.58 7.02 0.48
N LEU A 49 4.93 5.85 0.46
CA LEU A 49 3.60 5.72 -0.15
C LEU A 49 2.57 6.64 0.53
N SER A 50 2.51 6.63 1.87
CA SER A 50 1.54 7.47 2.61
C SER A 50 1.77 8.97 2.35
N LYS A 51 3.03 9.42 2.28
CA LYS A 51 3.40 10.80 1.96
C LYS A 51 3.04 11.16 0.52
N SER A 52 3.34 10.26 -0.43
CA SER A 52 3.01 10.42 -1.85
C SER A 52 1.50 10.59 -2.06
N LEU A 53 0.69 9.78 -1.38
CA LEU A 53 -0.78 9.84 -1.44
C LEU A 53 -1.39 11.05 -0.72
N GLN A 54 -0.69 11.62 0.27
CA GLN A 54 -1.07 12.88 0.90
C GLN A 54 -0.76 14.07 -0.01
N LEU A 55 0.41 14.06 -0.64
CA LEU A 55 0.85 15.11 -1.56
C LEU A 55 -0.02 15.14 -2.83
N ALA A 56 -0.29 13.97 -3.40
CA ALA A 56 -1.10 13.80 -4.60
C ALA A 56 -2.20 12.77 -4.33
N LYS A 57 -3.38 13.26 -3.94
CA LYS A 57 -4.54 12.41 -3.68
C LYS A 57 -4.95 11.66 -4.97
N PRO A 58 -5.03 10.32 -4.94
CA PRO A 58 -5.48 9.56 -6.09
C PRO A 58 -6.94 9.86 -6.40
N ARG A 59 -7.27 10.00 -7.69
CA ARG A 59 -8.60 10.35 -8.19
C ARG A 59 -9.46 9.13 -8.46
N SER A 60 -8.85 7.96 -8.59
CA SER A 60 -9.52 6.70 -8.87
C SER A 60 -8.88 5.52 -8.16
N TYR A 61 -9.63 4.44 -8.04
CA TYR A 61 -9.15 3.19 -7.45
C TYR A 61 -7.98 2.59 -8.24
N PRO A 62 -8.00 2.53 -9.60
CA PRO A 62 -6.84 2.08 -10.36
C PRO A 62 -5.60 2.94 -10.16
N GLU A 63 -5.73 4.27 -10.03
CA GLU A 63 -4.58 5.14 -9.76
C GLU A 63 -3.95 4.83 -8.40
N LEU A 64 -4.78 4.59 -7.38
CA LEU A 64 -4.31 4.19 -6.05
C LEU A 64 -3.53 2.87 -6.11
N VAL A 65 -4.10 1.85 -6.78
CA VAL A 65 -3.47 0.53 -6.92
C VAL A 65 -2.15 0.64 -7.67
N ALA A 66 -2.10 1.38 -8.78
CA ALA A 66 -0.87 1.58 -9.55
C ALA A 66 0.24 2.24 -8.71
N ARG A 67 -0.12 3.25 -7.91
CA ARG A 67 0.83 3.92 -7.02
C ARG A 67 1.31 2.99 -5.91
N ALA A 68 0.42 2.21 -5.28
CA ALA A 68 0.83 1.21 -4.31
C ALA A 68 1.81 0.20 -4.92
N SER A 69 1.53 -0.31 -6.13
CA SER A 69 2.42 -1.23 -6.85
C SER A 69 3.80 -0.68 -7.16
N GLN A 70 3.91 0.60 -7.51
CA GLN A 70 5.21 1.25 -7.70
C GLN A 70 6.04 1.24 -6.42
N PHE A 71 5.43 1.59 -5.28
CA PHE A 71 6.14 1.60 -4.00
C PHE A 71 6.45 0.21 -3.45
N MET A 72 5.62 -0.80 -3.73
CA MET A 72 5.96 -2.21 -3.43
C MET A 72 7.24 -2.64 -4.15
N LEU A 73 7.38 -2.30 -5.44
CA LEU A 73 8.59 -2.62 -6.20
C LEU A 73 9.83 -1.90 -5.68
N LEU A 74 9.69 -0.65 -5.22
CA LEU A 74 10.78 0.10 -4.60
C LEU A 74 11.23 -0.55 -3.28
N GLU A 75 10.29 -0.89 -2.40
CA GLU A 75 10.59 -1.55 -1.12
C GLU A 75 11.24 -2.93 -1.33
N ASP A 76 10.77 -3.70 -2.32
CA ASP A 76 11.35 -5.00 -2.68
C ASP A 76 12.80 -4.85 -3.20
N ALA A 77 13.08 -3.81 -4.00
CA ALA A 77 14.40 -3.54 -4.53
C ALA A 77 15.39 -3.13 -3.43
N GLU A 78 14.95 -2.29 -2.48
CA GLU A 78 15.75 -1.88 -1.31
C GLU A 78 16.03 -3.03 -0.34
N SER A 79 15.11 -3.99 -0.26
CA SER A 79 15.25 -5.18 0.60
C SER A 79 16.19 -6.24 0.00
N SER A 80 16.60 -6.09 -1.25
CA SER A 80 17.42 -7.08 -1.96
C SER A 80 18.92 -6.91 -1.61
N PRO A 81 19.66 -7.98 -1.23
CA PRO A 81 21.04 -7.88 -0.74
C PRO A 81 22.11 -7.53 -1.81
N ALA A 82 21.71 -7.03 -2.97
CA ALA A 82 22.61 -6.71 -4.07
C ALA A 82 23.30 -5.33 -3.88
N GLY A 83 24.22 -5.26 -2.92
CA GLY A 83 25.02 -4.05 -2.65
C GLY A 83 26.48 -4.28 -2.23
N VAL A 84 26.95 -5.54 -2.20
CA VAL A 84 28.36 -5.87 -1.94
C VAL A 84 28.85 -6.90 -2.94
N SER A 85 28.95 -6.49 -4.21
CA SER A 85 29.94 -7.09 -5.11
C SER A 85 31.09 -6.10 -5.21
N GLY A 86 32.01 -6.23 -4.26
CA GLY A 86 33.27 -5.51 -4.29
C GLY A 86 34.04 -5.89 -5.56
N ALA A 87 34.52 -4.86 -6.26
CA ALA A 87 35.51 -4.99 -7.31
C ALA A 87 36.66 -5.90 -6.85
N ARG A 88 37.01 -6.87 -7.71
CA ARG A 88 38.32 -7.50 -7.74
C ARG A 88 38.93 -7.20 -9.09
#